data_AF-A0A256XPX8-F1
#
_entry.id   AF-A0A256XPX8-F1
#
_cell.length_a   1.000
_cell.length_b   1.000
_cell.length_c   1.000
_cell.angle_alpha   90.00
_cell.angle_beta   90.00
_cell.angle_gamma   90.00
#
_symmetry.space_group_name_H-M   'P 1'
#
loop_
_entity.id
_entity.type
_entity.pdbx_description
1 polymer ?
#
loop_
_entity_poly.entity_id
_entity_poly.type
_entity_poly.pdbx_seq_one_letter_code
_entity_poly.pdbx_strand_id
1 'polypeptide(L)'
;PLITGGMGALVAGHLVNPTSEDEFLISQGANRVVYYVGAYFLLFMPTFRIIRGTGAWITAGIYIPKLYEEYVLALGILLFVSGISFLATLLIGRVYVSLVTRISYKKLSLITMAMLVIITYVGTGLMGIFYMTIATFLGLVAGLYNTRRSYPLGLLLFPVLLSMTGTADILCEILGI
;
A
#
# COMPACT_ATOMS: atom_id res chain seq x y z
N PRO A 1 7.93 4.59 -2.73
CA PRO A 1 7.30 4.61 -1.38
C PRO A 1 7.11 3.18 -0.85
N LEU A 2 7.86 2.79 0.21
CA LEU A 2 7.72 1.47 0.84
C LEU A 2 6.42 1.34 1.64
N ILE A 3 5.93 2.45 2.20
CA ILE A 3 4.70 2.50 2.98
C ILE A 3 3.54 2.88 2.06
N THR A 4 2.64 1.93 1.82
CA THR A 4 1.37 2.17 1.12
C THR A 4 0.27 2.52 2.12
N GLY A 5 -0.87 3.01 1.63
CA GLY A 5 -2.04 3.29 2.47
C GLY A 5 -2.47 2.08 3.33
N GLY A 6 -2.28 0.84 2.90
CA GLY A 6 -2.62 -0.32 3.75
C GLY A 6 -1.76 -0.41 5.02
N MET A 7 -0.44 -0.24 4.86
CA MET A 7 0.50 -0.36 5.96
C MET A 7 0.41 0.81 6.94
N GLY A 8 0.25 2.03 6.43
CA GLY A 8 0.07 3.22 7.27
C GLY A 8 -1.19 3.12 8.15
N ALA A 9 -2.30 2.63 7.58
CA ALA A 9 -3.54 2.45 8.34
C ALA A 9 -3.43 1.32 9.38
N LEU A 10 -2.65 0.27 9.10
CA LEU A 10 -2.37 -0.78 10.09
C LEU A 10 -1.61 -0.21 11.30
N VAL A 11 -0.58 0.62 11.06
CA VAL A 11 0.20 1.25 12.14
C VAL A 11 -0.67 2.24 12.93
N ALA A 12 -1.42 3.10 12.22
CA ALA A 12 -2.34 4.04 12.86
C ALA A 12 -3.42 3.32 13.69
N GLY A 13 -3.95 2.20 13.20
CA GLY A 13 -4.90 1.37 13.94
C GLY A 13 -4.32 0.81 15.24
N HIS A 14 -3.02 0.47 15.28
CA HIS A 14 -2.38 0.04 16.53
C HIS A 14 -2.16 1.19 17.52
N LEU A 15 -1.99 2.42 17.03
CA LEU A 15 -1.81 3.61 17.88
C LEU A 15 -3.14 4.13 18.45
N VAL A 16 -4.20 4.12 17.64
CA VAL A 16 -5.53 4.66 18.00
C VAL A 16 -6.39 3.59 18.69
N ASN A 17 -6.07 2.30 18.51
CA ASN A 17 -6.77 1.14 19.07
C ASN A 17 -8.30 1.20 18.86
N PRO A 18 -8.79 1.02 17.62
CA PRO A 18 -10.20 1.17 17.28
C PRO A 18 -11.08 0.23 18.11
N THR A 19 -12.26 0.73 18.47
CA THR A 19 -13.18 0.02 19.38
C THR A 19 -13.93 -1.09 18.67
N SER A 20 -14.16 -0.94 17.36
CA SER A 20 -14.90 -1.89 16.51
C SER A 20 -14.14 -2.25 15.23
N GLU A 21 -14.40 -3.45 14.70
CA GLU A 21 -13.81 -3.91 13.43
C GLU A 21 -14.28 -3.06 12.24
N ASP A 22 -15.51 -2.53 12.31
CA ASP A 22 -16.09 -1.66 11.28
C ASP A 22 -15.35 -0.32 11.19
N GLU A 23 -15.02 0.30 12.33
CA GLU A 23 -14.18 1.51 12.38
C GLU A 23 -12.81 1.28 11.74
N PHE A 24 -12.18 0.13 12.03
CA PHE A 24 -10.91 -0.22 11.43
C PHE A 24 -11.03 -0.40 9.91
N LEU A 25 -12.09 -1.07 9.44
CA LEU A 25 -12.32 -1.31 8.02
C LEU A 25 -12.60 -0.01 7.26
N ILE A 26 -13.37 0.92 7.84
CA ILE A 26 -13.61 2.25 7.29
C ILE A 26 -12.31 3.04 7.22
N SER A 27 -11.48 3.01 8.28
CA SER A 27 -10.17 3.67 8.32
C SER A 27 -9.23 3.15 7.23
N GLN A 28 -9.20 1.84 6.98
CA GLN A 28 -8.43 1.24 5.88
C GLN A 28 -8.89 1.73 4.50
N GLY A 29 -10.21 1.87 4.30
CA GLY A 29 -10.78 2.44 3.07
C GLY A 29 -10.40 3.90 2.89
N ALA A 30 -10.65 4.72 3.91
CA ALA A 30 -10.34 6.15 3.91
C ALA A 30 -8.86 6.42 3.61
N ASN A 31 -7.95 5.65 4.22
CA ASN A 31 -6.52 5.86 4.00
C ASN A 31 -6.08 5.55 2.56
N ARG A 32 -6.70 4.58 1.89
CA ARG A 32 -6.42 4.32 0.46
C ARG A 32 -6.92 5.45 -0.43
N VAL A 33 -8.09 6.01 -0.12
CA VAL A 33 -8.61 7.18 -0.85
C VAL A 33 -7.66 8.36 -0.69
N VAL A 34 -7.25 8.69 0.54
CA VAL A 34 -6.28 9.76 0.80
C VAL A 34 -4.94 9.49 0.10
N TYR A 35 -4.45 8.24 0.15
CA TYR A 35 -3.19 7.86 -0.47
C TYR A 35 -3.21 8.04 -2.00
N TYR A 36 -4.25 7.55 -2.70
CA TYR A 36 -4.32 7.63 -4.16
C TYR A 36 -4.77 9.00 -4.66
N VAL A 37 -5.82 9.58 -4.07
CA VAL A 37 -6.32 10.91 -4.46
C VAL A 37 -5.28 11.98 -4.12
N GLY A 38 -4.69 11.92 -2.92
CA GLY A 38 -3.62 12.83 -2.52
C GLY A 38 -2.36 12.69 -3.39
N ALA A 39 -2.01 11.46 -3.79
CA ALA A 39 -0.92 11.21 -4.74
C ALA A 39 -1.13 11.92 -6.09
N TYR A 40 -2.32 11.79 -6.68
CA TYR A 40 -2.63 12.46 -7.95
C TYR A 40 -2.79 13.97 -7.78
N PHE A 41 -3.37 14.43 -6.68
CA PHE A 41 -3.43 15.85 -6.35
C PHE A 41 -2.02 16.48 -6.36
N LEU A 42 -1.06 15.85 -5.67
CA LEU A 42 0.32 16.32 -5.61
C LEU A 42 1.07 16.23 -6.94
N LEU A 43 0.78 15.20 -7.74
CA LEU A 43 1.35 15.05 -9.09
C LEU A 43 0.91 16.19 -10.01
N PHE A 44 -0.39 16.52 -9.98
CA PHE A 44 -0.96 17.55 -10.86
C PHE A 44 -0.69 18.98 -10.38
N MET A 45 -0.23 19.15 -9.14
CA MET A 45 0.09 20.47 -8.59
C MET A 45 1.36 21.05 -9.28
N PRO A 46 1.23 22.13 -10.07
CA PRO A 46 2.30 22.59 -10.95
C PRO A 46 3.52 23.16 -10.21
N THR A 47 3.32 23.69 -8.99
CA THR A 47 4.36 24.38 -8.20
C THR A 47 5.32 23.43 -7.50
N PHE A 48 4.82 22.32 -6.95
CA PHE A 48 5.61 21.46 -6.06
C PHE A 48 6.13 20.19 -6.76
N ARG A 49 5.48 19.71 -7.83
CA ARG A 49 5.88 18.51 -8.62
C ARG A 49 6.30 17.32 -7.75
N ILE A 50 5.58 17.11 -6.65
CA ILE A 50 5.90 16.06 -5.68
C ILE A 50 5.21 14.77 -6.14
N ILE A 51 6.00 13.79 -6.58
CA ILE A 51 5.47 12.49 -7.02
C ILE A 51 5.47 11.53 -5.83
N ARG A 52 4.29 11.27 -5.26
CA ARG A 52 4.09 10.35 -4.13
C ARG A 52 3.12 9.26 -4.53
N GLY A 53 3.36 8.04 -4.09
CA GLY A 53 2.49 6.90 -4.39
C GLY A 53 2.76 6.22 -5.74
N THR A 54 2.49 4.93 -5.81
CA THR A 54 2.79 4.09 -7.00
C THR A 54 1.98 4.50 -8.22
N GLY A 55 0.69 4.85 -8.07
CA GLY A 55 -0.15 5.30 -9.19
C GLY A 55 0.39 6.56 -9.85
N ALA A 56 0.71 7.58 -9.04
CA ALA A 56 1.28 8.83 -9.54
C ALA A 56 2.67 8.63 -10.18
N TRP A 57 3.48 7.70 -9.68
CA TRP A 57 4.78 7.36 -10.28
C TRP A 57 4.64 6.77 -11.69
N ILE A 58 3.67 5.89 -11.89
CA ILE A 58 3.41 5.29 -13.21
C ILE A 58 2.95 6.38 -14.19
N THR A 59 2.03 7.25 -13.78
CA THR A 59 1.53 8.32 -14.66
C THR A 59 2.58 9.39 -14.92
N ALA A 60 3.41 9.74 -13.93
CA ALA A 60 4.51 10.69 -14.09
C ALA A 60 5.56 10.22 -15.11
N GLY A 61 5.74 8.90 -15.26
CA GLY A 61 6.61 8.33 -16.29
C GLY A 61 6.11 8.58 -17.72
N ILE A 62 4.81 8.84 -17.90
CA ILE A 62 4.19 9.13 -19.19
C ILE A 62 4.02 10.62 -19.40
N TYR A 63 3.55 11.34 -18.36
CA TYR A 63 3.17 12.73 -18.48
C TYR A 63 3.30 13.48 -17.14
N ILE A 64 3.92 14.66 -17.21
CA ILE A 64 4.10 15.57 -16.07
C ILE A 64 3.40 16.89 -16.43
N PRO A 65 2.32 17.24 -15.73
CA PRO A 65 1.56 18.47 -15.99
C PRO A 65 2.38 19.71 -15.65
N LYS A 66 2.20 20.76 -16.44
CA LYS A 66 2.97 22.01 -16.35
C LYS A 66 2.08 23.25 -16.18
N LEU A 67 0.83 23.18 -16.63
CA LEU A 67 -0.10 24.31 -16.66
C LEU A 67 -1.13 24.22 -15.52
N TYR A 68 -1.64 25.39 -15.09
CA TYR A 68 -2.67 25.46 -14.05
C TYR A 68 -4.04 24.94 -14.55
N GLU A 69 -4.30 25.04 -15.85
CA GLU A 69 -5.51 24.51 -16.48
C GLU A 69 -5.61 22.99 -16.38
N GLU A 70 -4.48 22.30 -16.57
CA GLU A 70 -4.36 20.84 -16.46
C GLU A 70 -4.64 20.37 -15.03
N TYR A 71 -4.26 21.17 -14.03
CA TYR A 71 -4.53 20.91 -12.63
C TYR A 71 -6.03 21.01 -12.29
N VAL A 72 -6.71 22.06 -12.74
CA VAL A 72 -8.16 22.24 -12.48
C VAL A 72 -8.96 21.14 -13.19
N LEU A 73 -8.59 20.79 -14.42
CA LEU A 73 -9.20 19.68 -15.14
C LEU A 73 -9.00 18.35 -14.40
N ALA A 74 -7.79 18.07 -13.94
CA ALA A 74 -7.47 16.86 -13.18
C ALA A 74 -8.26 16.77 -11.88
N LEU A 75 -8.44 17.88 -11.16
CA LEU A 75 -9.29 17.92 -9.97
C LEU A 75 -10.75 17.56 -10.29
N GLY A 76 -11.31 18.12 -11.36
CA GLY A 76 -12.67 17.81 -11.80
C GLY A 76 -12.85 16.32 -12.13
N ILE A 77 -11.89 15.75 -12.88
CA ILE A 77 -11.89 14.34 -13.24
C ILE A 77 -11.73 13.45 -12.00
N LEU A 78 -10.81 13.79 -11.09
CA LEU A 78 -10.61 13.04 -9.84
C LEU A 78 -11.89 13.00 -9.01
N LEU A 79 -12.60 14.12 -8.90
CA LEU A 79 -13.84 14.21 -8.14
C LEU A 79 -14.94 13.36 -8.80
N PHE A 80 -15.08 13.45 -10.13
CA PHE A 80 -16.05 12.66 -10.89
C PHE A 80 -15.77 11.14 -10.80
N VAL A 81 -14.53 10.73 -11.03
CA VAL A 81 -14.10 9.32 -10.98
C VAL A 81 -14.18 8.76 -9.56
N SER A 82 -13.92 9.57 -8.53
CA SER A 82 -14.08 9.14 -7.13
C SER A 82 -15.54 8.79 -6.80
N GLY A 83 -16.50 9.55 -7.33
CA GLY A 83 -17.92 9.26 -7.19
C GLY A 83 -18.31 7.95 -7.88
N ILE A 84 -17.81 7.71 -9.10
CA ILE A 84 -18.00 6.44 -9.80
C ILE A 84 -17.36 5.28 -9.02
N SER A 85 -16.16 5.49 -8.47
CA SER A 85 -15.44 4.49 -7.69
C SER A 85 -16.20 4.10 -6.42
N PHE A 86 -16.88 5.04 -5.76
CA PHE A 86 -17.74 4.74 -4.62
C PHE A 86 -18.89 3.80 -5.00
N LEU A 87 -19.61 4.09 -6.10
CA LEU A 87 -20.68 3.22 -6.60
C LEU A 87 -20.14 1.85 -7.01
N ALA A 88 -19.01 1.81 -7.70
CA ALA A 88 -18.35 0.57 -8.11
C ALA A 88 -17.93 -0.27 -6.89
N THR A 89 -17.45 0.36 -5.82
CA THR A 89 -17.04 -0.33 -4.58
C THR A 89 -18.23 -1.05 -3.95
N LEU A 90 -19.42 -0.44 -3.93
CA LEU A 90 -20.62 -1.06 -3.39
C LEU A 90 -21.06 -2.29 -4.20
N LEU A 91 -20.94 -2.23 -5.53
CA LEU A 91 -21.27 -3.33 -6.42
C LEU A 91 -20.25 -4.48 -6.32
N ILE A 92 -18.96 -4.16 -6.40
CA ILE A 92 -17.86 -5.11 -6.31
C ILE A 92 -17.84 -5.79 -4.94
N GLY A 93 -18.12 -5.06 -3.86
CA GLY A 93 -18.19 -5.61 -2.50
C GLY A 93 -19.21 -6.75 -2.38
N ARG A 94 -20.41 -6.59 -2.96
CA ARG A 94 -21.45 -7.64 -2.96
C ARG A 94 -21.01 -8.86 -3.76
N VAL A 95 -20.41 -8.64 -4.93
CA VAL A 95 -19.88 -9.72 -5.77
C VAL A 95 -18.78 -10.48 -5.03
N TYR A 96 -17.86 -9.77 -4.40
CA TYR A 96 -16.75 -10.35 -3.66
C TYR A 96 -17.23 -11.27 -2.51
N VAL A 97 -18.18 -10.82 -1.70
CA VAL A 97 -18.74 -11.61 -0.60
C VAL A 97 -19.40 -12.90 -1.12
N SER A 98 -20.15 -12.82 -2.21
CA SER A 98 -20.78 -14.02 -2.80
C SER A 98 -19.79 -14.99 -3.43
N LEU A 99 -18.66 -14.51 -3.95
CA LEU A 99 -17.61 -15.35 -4.53
C LEU A 99 -16.77 -16.04 -3.46
N VAL A 100 -16.36 -15.31 -2.42
CA VAL A 100 -15.51 -15.84 -1.33
C VAL A 100 -16.25 -16.87 -0.49
N THR A 101 -17.56 -16.70 -0.26
CA THR A 101 -18.37 -17.67 0.50
C THR A 101 -18.54 -19.01 -0.24
N ARG A 102 -18.37 -19.04 -1.56
CA ARG A 102 -18.49 -20.28 -2.38
C ARG A 102 -17.17 -21.01 -2.59
N ILE A 103 -16.03 -20.36 -2.36
CA ILE A 103 -14.70 -20.93 -2.63
C ILE A 103 -14.04 -21.32 -1.30
N SER A 104 -13.61 -22.58 -1.19
CA SER A 104 -12.82 -23.02 -0.04
C SER A 104 -11.53 -22.21 0.10
N TYR A 105 -11.25 -21.70 1.31
CA TYR A 105 -10.07 -20.89 1.62
C TYR A 105 -8.74 -21.52 1.13
N LYS A 106 -8.61 -22.85 1.22
CA LYS A 106 -7.42 -23.58 0.73
C LYS A 106 -7.16 -23.39 -0.77
N LYS A 107 -8.19 -23.43 -1.61
CA LYS A 107 -8.05 -23.24 -3.07
C LYS A 107 -7.63 -21.82 -3.39
N LEU A 108 -8.23 -20.83 -2.72
CA LEU A 108 -7.87 -19.42 -2.91
C LEU A 108 -6.43 -19.13 -2.49
N SER A 109 -5.98 -19.71 -1.36
CA SER A 109 -4.59 -19.61 -0.91
C SER A 109 -3.61 -20.27 -1.88
N LEU A 110 -3.96 -21.41 -2.46
CA LEU A 110 -3.10 -22.08 -3.44
C LEU A 110 -2.96 -21.25 -4.73
N ILE A 111 -4.08 -20.70 -5.22
CA ILE A 111 -4.11 -19.86 -6.43
C ILE A 111 -3.24 -18.61 -6.23
N THR A 112 -3.38 -17.92 -5.10
CA THR A 112 -2.59 -16.72 -4.81
C THR A 112 -1.11 -17.05 -4.65
N MET A 113 -0.76 -18.15 -3.99
CA MET A 113 0.63 -18.62 -3.90
C MET A 113 1.22 -18.90 -5.29
N ALA A 114 0.51 -19.65 -6.13
CA ALA A 114 0.96 -19.94 -7.50
C ALA A 114 1.15 -18.66 -8.33
N MET A 115 0.20 -17.73 -8.24
CA MET A 115 0.27 -16.44 -8.91
C MET A 115 1.52 -15.64 -8.50
N LEU A 116 1.83 -15.59 -7.20
CA LEU A 116 3.01 -14.90 -6.70
C LEU A 116 4.29 -15.52 -7.23
N VAL A 117 4.42 -16.85 -7.21
CA VAL A 117 5.57 -17.57 -7.77
C VAL A 117 5.79 -17.22 -9.24
N ILE A 118 4.70 -17.23 -10.04
CA ILE A 118 4.76 -16.92 -11.47
C ILE A 118 5.22 -15.48 -11.70
N ILE A 119 4.62 -14.51 -11.01
CA ILE A 119 4.96 -13.09 -11.19
C ILE A 119 6.42 -12.83 -10.78
N THR A 120 6.87 -13.42 -9.66
CA THR A 120 8.25 -13.29 -9.20
C THR A 120 9.24 -13.93 -10.17
N TYR A 121 8.90 -15.10 -10.71
CA TYR A 121 9.74 -15.79 -11.70
C TYR A 121 9.86 -14.99 -13.00
N VAL A 122 8.75 -14.45 -13.51
CA VAL A 122 8.74 -13.64 -14.73
C VAL A 122 9.48 -12.31 -14.54
N GLY A 123 9.31 -11.65 -13.40
CA GLY A 123 9.89 -10.33 -13.15
C GLY A 123 11.38 -10.34 -12.79
N THR A 124 11.84 -11.36 -12.04
CA THR A 124 13.19 -11.38 -11.44
C THR A 124 13.97 -12.68 -11.70
N GLY A 125 13.36 -13.66 -12.37
CA GLY A 125 13.97 -14.96 -12.65
C GLY A 125 14.12 -15.83 -11.39
N LEU A 126 15.06 -16.78 -11.47
CA LEU A 126 15.36 -17.74 -10.39
C LEU A 126 15.82 -17.07 -9.08
N MET A 127 16.56 -15.97 -9.16
CA MET A 127 17.00 -15.23 -7.96
C MET A 127 15.82 -14.69 -7.17
N GLY A 128 14.75 -14.26 -7.85
CA GLY A 128 13.54 -13.79 -7.19
C GLY A 128 12.86 -14.85 -6.33
N ILE A 129 12.89 -16.11 -6.77
CA ILE A 129 12.33 -17.24 -6.01
C ILE A 129 13.12 -17.46 -4.71
N PHE A 130 14.45 -17.39 -4.75
CA PHE A 130 15.29 -17.49 -3.54
C PHE A 130 14.93 -16.40 -2.52
N TYR A 131 14.83 -15.14 -2.95
CA TYR A 131 14.43 -14.05 -2.06
C TYR A 131 13.01 -14.22 -1.52
N MET A 132 12.06 -14.69 -2.34
CA MET A 132 10.70 -14.97 -1.92
C MET A 132 10.65 -16.06 -0.83
N THR A 133 11.47 -17.10 -0.95
CA THR A 133 11.58 -18.16 0.06
C THR A 133 12.10 -17.60 1.39
N ILE A 134 13.16 -16.79 1.36
CA ILE A 134 13.71 -16.14 2.57
C ILE A 134 12.65 -15.21 3.20
N ALA A 135 11.98 -14.40 2.40
CA ALA A 135 10.92 -13.51 2.87
C ALA A 135 9.73 -14.29 3.48
N THR A 136 9.41 -15.46 2.92
CA THR A 136 8.37 -16.35 3.46
C THR A 136 8.76 -16.86 4.84
N PHE A 137 10.01 -17.31 5.04
CA PHE A 137 10.49 -17.71 6.35
C PHE A 137 10.43 -16.57 7.36
N LEU A 138 10.84 -15.36 6.99
CA LEU A 138 10.73 -14.17 7.84
C LEU A 138 9.27 -13.87 8.23
N GLY A 139 8.33 -14.01 7.29
CA GLY A 139 6.90 -13.83 7.57
C GLY A 139 6.34 -14.90 8.52
N LEU A 140 6.82 -16.15 8.42
CA LEU A 140 6.40 -17.26 9.27
C LEU A 140 6.92 -17.13 10.72
N VAL A 141 8.00 -16.37 10.96
CA VAL A 141 8.49 -16.07 12.32
C VAL A 141 7.39 -15.50 13.20
N ALA A 142 6.55 -14.59 12.68
CA ALA A 142 5.43 -14.05 13.45
C ALA A 142 4.45 -15.15 13.91
N GLY A 143 4.20 -16.13 13.05
CA GLY A 143 3.34 -17.28 13.36
C GLY A 143 3.95 -18.23 14.40
N LEU A 144 5.27 -18.46 14.35
CA LEU A 144 5.98 -19.33 15.30
C LEU A 144 5.99 -18.75 16.73
N TYR A 145 6.21 -17.44 16.86
CA TYR A 145 6.23 -16.76 18.16
C TYR A 145 4.82 -16.36 18.64
N ASN A 146 3.76 -16.75 17.92
CA ASN A 146 2.37 -16.40 18.20
C ASN A 146 2.16 -14.88 18.38
N THR A 147 2.96 -14.10 17.65
CA THR A 147 2.92 -12.64 17.68
C THR A 147 2.08 -12.14 16.50
N ARG A 148 1.66 -10.88 16.56
CA ARG A 148 0.91 -10.27 15.45
C ARG A 148 1.81 -10.20 14.21
N ARG A 149 1.27 -10.56 13.04
CA ARG A 149 1.99 -10.46 11.74
C ARG A 149 2.47 -9.05 11.39
N SER A 150 2.02 -8.03 12.13
CA SER A 150 2.44 -6.63 11.98
C SER A 150 3.83 -6.33 12.57
N TYR A 151 4.37 -7.14 13.49
CA TYR A 151 5.67 -6.84 14.12
C TYR A 151 6.88 -6.93 13.16
N PRO A 152 7.02 -7.97 12.32
CA PRO A 152 8.09 -8.00 11.31
C PRO A 152 8.01 -6.83 10.32
N LEU A 153 6.81 -6.29 10.13
CA LEU A 153 6.61 -5.12 9.29
C LEU A 153 7.22 -3.86 9.90
N GLY A 154 7.14 -3.71 11.23
CA GLY A 154 7.72 -2.60 11.96
C GLY A 154 9.24 -2.51 11.76
N LEU A 155 9.91 -3.66 11.66
CA LEU A 155 11.35 -3.73 11.40
C LEU A 155 11.73 -3.10 10.05
N LEU A 156 10.89 -3.25 9.03
CA LEU A 156 11.09 -2.61 7.72
C LEU A 156 10.66 -1.14 7.71
N LEU A 157 9.64 -0.81 8.50
CA LEU A 157 9.07 0.54 8.55
C LEU A 157 10.02 1.52 9.25
N PHE A 158 10.66 1.08 10.34
CA PHE A 158 11.54 1.90 11.17
C PHE A 158 12.69 2.58 10.41
N PRO A 159 13.53 1.88 9.63
CA PRO A 159 14.61 2.52 8.87
C PRO A 159 14.09 3.47 7.79
N VAL A 160 12.95 3.15 7.17
CA VAL A 160 12.34 4.04 6.17
C VAL A 160 11.78 5.31 6.80
N LEU A 161 11.19 5.21 7.99
CA LEU A 161 10.73 6.39 8.72
C LEU A 161 11.91 7.32 9.03
N LEU A 162 13.02 6.77 9.54
CA LEU A 162 14.23 7.55 9.85
C LEU A 162 14.84 8.22 8.62
N SER A 163 14.89 7.50 7.50
CA SER A 163 15.33 8.04 6.22
C SER A 163 14.40 9.16 5.71
N MET A 164 13.09 9.01 5.88
CA MET A 164 12.11 10.01 5.45
C MET A 164 12.07 11.25 6.36
N THR A 165 12.34 11.12 7.65
CA THR A 165 12.42 12.24 8.60
C THR A 165 13.75 12.97 8.54
N GLY A 166 14.75 12.44 7.80
CA GLY A 166 16.10 13.00 7.74
C GLY A 166 16.89 12.85 9.04
N THR A 167 16.41 12.05 9.99
CA THR A 167 17.07 11.79 11.29
C THR A 167 17.88 10.49 11.28
N ALA A 168 18.03 9.86 10.12
CA ALA A 168 18.85 8.66 9.96
C ALA A 168 20.29 8.92 10.40
N ASP A 169 20.86 10.06 10.02
CA ASP A 169 22.26 10.40 10.32
C ASP A 169 22.49 10.55 11.84
N ILE A 170 21.55 11.16 12.56
CA ILE A 170 21.60 11.30 14.03
C ILE A 170 21.58 9.92 14.69
N LEU A 171 20.80 8.98 14.15
CA LEU A 171 20.69 7.65 14.73
C LEU A 171 21.90 6.77 14.39
N CYS A 172 22.50 6.94 13.21
CA CYS A 172 23.78 6.35 12.85
C CYS A 172 24.90 6.85 13.78
N GLU A 173 24.95 8.16 14.04
CA GLU A 173 25.91 8.78 14.97
C GLU A 173 25.76 8.26 16.41
N ILE A 174 24.51 8.09 16.89
CA ILE A 174 24.23 7.48 18.21
C ILE A 174 24.62 5.99 18.25
N LEU A 175 24.45 5.27 17.15
CA LEU A 175 24.79 3.85 17.04
C LEU A 175 26.28 3.59 16.76
N GLY A 176 27.07 4.64 16.50
CA GLY A 176 28.50 4.56 16.20
C GLY A 176 28.81 3.96 14.82
N ILE A 177 27.89 4.08 13.86
CA ILE A 177 28.02 3.64 12.47
C ILE A 177 28.05 4.88 11.58
#